data_AF-A0A1G9K7Q3-F1
#
_entry.id   AF-A0A1G9K7Q3-F1
#
_cell.length_a   1.000
_cell.length_b   1.000
_cell.length_c   1.000
_cell.angle_alpha   90.00
_cell.angle_beta   90.00
_cell.angle_gamma   90.00
#
_symmetry.space_group_name_H-M   'P 1'
#
loop_
_entity.id
_entity.type
_entity.pdbx_description
1 polymer ?
#
loop_
_entity_poly.entity_id
_entity_poly.type
_entity_poly.pdbx_seq_one_letter_code
_entity_poly.pdbx_strand_id
1 'polypeptide(L)'
;MVLALNSLVQSAAYLDRKDKTVRELYRENKQQREKGIKSWEPEKRPREKMFDLGTDAMNNAELLAIIIGTGIPDETAVALAERMLNSVDNILHHLSALNYADLCRFKVTGIAKSNSIIAAFEIARRIYSPMRIIKIN
;
A
#
# COMPACT_ATOMS: atom_id res chain seq x y z
N MET A 1 14.20 23.56 -1.07
CA MET A 1 15.03 22.42 -0.63
C MET A 1 14.55 21.09 -1.21
N VAL A 2 13.27 20.70 -1.05
CA VAL A 2 12.71 19.43 -1.59
C VAL A 2 12.80 19.32 -3.12
N LEU A 3 12.51 20.39 -3.86
CA LEU A 3 12.61 20.41 -5.33
C LEU A 3 14.05 20.21 -5.85
N ALA A 4 15.03 20.80 -5.17
CA ALA A 4 16.44 20.70 -5.56
C ALA A 4 17.00 19.29 -5.31
N LEU A 5 16.64 18.67 -4.18
CA LEU A 5 17.02 17.29 -3.89
C LEU A 5 16.38 16.31 -4.88
N ASN A 6 15.11 16.53 -5.24
CA ASN A 6 14.41 15.68 -6.20
C ASN A 6 15.05 15.79 -7.61
N SER A 7 15.44 17.00 -8.03
CA SER A 7 16.15 17.23 -9.29
C SER A 7 17.53 16.56 -9.31
N LEU A 8 18.24 16.56 -8.18
CA LEU A 8 19.59 15.98 -8.07
C LEU A 8 19.54 14.45 -8.01
N VAL A 9 18.57 13.88 -7.31
CA VAL A 9 18.31 12.42 -7.29
C VAL A 9 17.90 11.93 -8.69
N GLN A 10 17.08 12.69 -9.42
CA GLN A 10 16.74 12.34 -10.80
C GLN A 10 17.92 12.48 -11.77
N SER A 11 18.78 13.50 -11.59
CA SER A 11 20.01 13.66 -12.36
C SER A 11 21.00 12.52 -12.11
N ALA A 12 21.19 12.11 -10.85
CA ALA A 12 22.04 10.98 -10.49
C ALA A 12 21.51 9.64 -11.02
N ALA A 13 20.19 9.42 -10.98
CA ALA A 13 19.54 8.26 -11.58
C ALA A 13 19.62 8.25 -13.13
N TYR A 14 19.88 9.41 -13.76
CA TYR A 14 20.12 9.53 -15.19
C TYR A 14 21.54 9.11 -15.59
N LEU A 15 22.53 9.29 -14.72
CA LEU A 15 23.94 8.94 -14.99
C LEU A 15 24.19 7.42 -14.99
N ASP A 16 23.35 6.66 -14.28
CA ASP A 16 23.40 5.18 -14.24
C ASP A 16 22.76 4.52 -15.48
N ARG A 17 21.91 5.27 -16.21
CA ARG A 17 21.23 4.81 -17.44
C ARG A 17 21.98 5.24 -18.70
N LYS A 18 23.22 4.80 -18.89
CA LYS A 18 23.82 4.95 -20.23
C LYS A 18 23.02 4.10 -21.23
N ASP A 19 22.60 4.77 -22.31
CA ASP A 19 22.08 4.21 -23.57
C ASP A 19 20.58 3.86 -23.67
N LYS A 20 19.68 4.57 -22.98
CA LYS A 20 18.23 4.53 -23.29
C LYS A 20 17.76 5.77 -24.05
N THR A 21 17.13 5.58 -25.19
CA THR A 21 16.52 6.69 -25.92
C THR A 21 15.33 7.28 -25.15
N VAL A 22 15.00 8.57 -25.34
CA VAL A 22 13.80 9.18 -24.73
C VAL A 22 12.53 8.39 -25.06
N ARG A 23 12.47 7.79 -26.26
CA ARG A 23 11.37 6.92 -26.69
C ARG A 23 11.31 5.62 -25.89
N GLU A 24 12.43 4.99 -25.58
CA GLU A 24 12.49 3.80 -24.71
C GLU A 24 12.06 4.13 -23.28
N LEU A 25 12.56 5.24 -22.71
CA LEU A 25 12.15 5.69 -21.37
C LEU A 25 10.64 5.95 -21.29
N TYR A 26 10.05 6.54 -22.33
CA TYR A 26 8.61 6.74 -22.41
C TYR A 26 7.85 5.41 -22.48
N ARG A 27 8.31 4.46 -23.30
CA ARG A 27 7.70 3.13 -23.42
C ARG A 27 7.76 2.35 -22.11
N GLU A 28 8.89 2.36 -21.42
CA GLU A 28 9.07 1.70 -20.12
C GLU A 28 8.14 2.29 -19.06
N ASN A 29 8.09 3.63 -18.96
CA ASN A 29 7.17 4.29 -18.02
C ASN A 29 5.70 4.03 -18.38
N LYS A 30 5.36 3.99 -19.67
CA LYS A 30 4.01 3.66 -20.13
C LYS A 30 3.64 2.23 -19.74
N GLN A 31 4.51 1.26 -19.99
CA GLN A 31 4.31 -0.15 -19.59
C GLN A 31 4.17 -0.30 -18.07
N GLN A 32 4.97 0.43 -17.28
CA GLN A 32 4.83 0.43 -15.82
C GLN A 32 3.47 0.99 -15.38
N ARG A 33 2.98 2.05 -16.04
CA ARG A 33 1.63 2.61 -15.77
C ARG A 33 0.51 1.67 -16.17
N GLU A 34 0.69 0.89 -17.24
CA GLU A 34 -0.27 -0.13 -17.71
C GLU A 34 -0.35 -1.35 -16.78
N LYS A 35 0.62 -1.56 -15.89
CA LYS A 35 0.61 -2.66 -14.89
C LYS A 35 -0.07 -2.31 -13.56
N GLY A 36 -0.44 -1.05 -13.33
CA GLY A 36 -1.03 -0.60 -12.06
C GLY A 36 -2.55 -0.77 -12.01
N ILE A 37 -3.14 -0.66 -10.81
CA ILE A 37 -4.61 -0.73 -10.59
C ILE A 37 -5.39 0.20 -11.53
N LYS A 38 -4.82 1.35 -11.92
CA LYS A 38 -5.44 2.32 -12.83
C LYS A 38 -5.72 1.76 -14.23
N SER A 39 -5.08 0.66 -14.65
CA SER A 39 -5.35 0.01 -15.93
C SER A 39 -6.48 -1.01 -15.86
N TRP A 40 -6.95 -1.39 -14.67
CA TRP A 40 -8.06 -2.32 -14.51
C TRP A 40 -9.38 -1.67 -14.95
N GLU A 41 -10.38 -2.50 -15.25
CA GLU A 41 -11.77 -2.06 -15.38
C GLU A 41 -12.19 -1.28 -14.12
N PRO A 42 -12.89 -0.14 -14.24
CA PRO A 42 -13.26 0.71 -13.10
C PRO A 42 -13.87 -0.06 -11.92
N GLU A 43 -14.74 -1.02 -12.20
CA GLU A 43 -15.48 -1.83 -11.24
C GLU A 43 -14.58 -2.78 -10.43
N LYS A 44 -13.36 -3.04 -10.91
CA LYS A 44 -12.34 -3.84 -10.22
C LYS A 44 -11.37 -3.00 -9.40
N ARG A 45 -11.35 -1.68 -9.59
CA ARG A 45 -10.43 -0.80 -8.85
C ARG A 45 -10.97 -0.61 -7.43
N PRO A 46 -10.18 -0.87 -6.37
CA PRO A 46 -10.72 -0.91 -5.00
C PRO A 46 -11.44 0.37 -4.54
N ARG A 47 -10.96 1.56 -4.93
CA ARG A 47 -11.56 2.83 -4.48
C ARG A 47 -12.89 3.10 -5.17
N GLU A 48 -12.94 2.84 -6.46
CA GLU A 48 -14.12 2.97 -7.31
C GLU A 48 -15.16 1.91 -6.93
N LYS A 49 -14.75 0.65 -6.80
CA LYS A 49 -15.60 -0.44 -6.29
C LYS A 49 -16.19 -0.14 -4.91
N MET A 50 -15.40 0.37 -3.99
CA MET A 50 -15.87 0.80 -2.65
C MET A 50 -16.90 1.93 -2.76
N PHE A 51 -16.70 2.88 -3.67
CA PHE A 51 -17.61 4.00 -3.89
C PHE A 51 -18.95 3.53 -4.47
N ASP A 52 -18.93 2.62 -5.44
CA ASP A 52 -20.12 2.16 -6.16
C ASP A 52 -20.90 1.08 -5.39
N LEU A 53 -20.21 0.14 -4.74
CA LEU A 53 -20.82 -1.06 -4.14
C LEU A 53 -20.74 -1.09 -2.61
N GLY A 54 -19.99 -0.19 -1.98
CA GLY A 54 -19.82 -0.13 -0.53
C GLY A 54 -18.89 -1.19 0.06
N THR A 55 -18.78 -1.19 1.39
CA THR A 55 -17.84 -2.04 2.15
C THR A 55 -18.14 -3.53 2.04
N ASP A 56 -19.41 -3.91 1.92
CA ASP A 56 -19.83 -5.32 1.94
C ASP A 56 -19.39 -6.10 0.69
N ALA A 57 -19.12 -5.39 -0.41
CA ALA A 57 -18.60 -5.97 -1.65
C ALA A 57 -17.07 -6.15 -1.64
N MET A 58 -16.38 -5.66 -0.61
CA MET A 58 -14.93 -5.60 -0.56
C MET A 58 -14.35 -6.81 0.16
N ASN A 59 -13.29 -7.39 -0.40
CA ASN A 59 -12.48 -8.38 0.32
C ASN A 59 -11.40 -7.69 1.18
N ASN A 60 -10.82 -8.45 2.11
CA ASN A 60 -9.80 -7.93 3.04
C ASN A 60 -8.58 -7.33 2.32
N ALA A 61 -8.17 -7.89 1.18
CA ALA A 61 -7.02 -7.41 0.43
C ALA A 61 -7.32 -6.06 -0.24
N GLU A 62 -8.53 -5.88 -0.76
CA GLU A 62 -8.99 -4.62 -1.34
C GLU A 62 -9.10 -3.51 -0.28
N LEU A 63 -9.65 -3.83 0.89
CA LEU A 63 -9.71 -2.91 2.04
C LEU A 63 -8.30 -2.48 2.47
N LEU A 64 -7.39 -3.43 2.61
CA LEU A 64 -6.01 -3.16 3.00
C LEU A 64 -5.27 -2.38 1.91
N ALA A 65 -5.53 -2.65 0.62
CA ALA A 65 -4.95 -1.92 -0.50
C ALA A 65 -5.36 -0.43 -0.49
N ILE A 66 -6.58 -0.10 -0.06
CA ILE A 66 -7.02 1.29 0.11
C ILE A 66 -6.18 1.98 1.20
N ILE A 67 -5.95 1.32 2.33
CA ILE A 67 -5.13 1.83 3.45
C ILE A 67 -3.67 2.01 3.01
N ILE A 68 -3.11 1.05 2.27
CA ILE A 68 -1.77 1.12 1.69
C ILE A 68 -1.64 2.29 0.69
N GLY A 69 -2.72 2.55 -0.05
CA GLY A 69 -2.87 3.67 -0.98
C GLY A 69 -2.17 3.46 -2.32
N THR A 70 -0.88 3.14 -2.32
CA THR A 70 -0.10 2.87 -3.54
C THR A 70 0.73 1.60 -3.41
N GLY A 71 0.83 0.86 -4.51
CA GLY A 71 1.71 -0.32 -4.60
C GLY A 71 3.19 0.04 -4.50
N ILE A 72 4.03 -0.94 -4.77
CA ILE A 72 5.47 -0.79 -4.90
C ILE A 72 5.87 -1.06 -6.37
N PRO A 73 7.11 -0.79 -6.79
CA PRO A 73 7.56 -1.21 -8.12
C PRO A 73 7.24 -2.69 -8.35
N ASP A 74 6.61 -3.00 -9.48
CA ASP A 74 6.23 -4.34 -9.93
C ASP A 74 5.16 -5.08 -9.09
N GLU A 75 4.56 -4.46 -8.07
CA GLU A 75 3.50 -5.07 -7.27
C GLU A 75 2.39 -4.04 -6.93
N THR A 76 1.14 -4.34 -7.29
CA THR A 76 0.01 -3.47 -6.99
C THR A 76 -0.29 -3.44 -5.48
N ALA A 77 -1.01 -2.41 -5.01
CA ALA A 77 -1.42 -2.36 -3.60
C ALA A 77 -2.28 -3.58 -3.19
N VAL A 78 -3.08 -4.11 -4.12
CA VAL A 78 -3.89 -5.32 -3.91
C VAL A 78 -3.00 -6.55 -3.80
N ALA A 79 -2.06 -6.75 -4.72
CA ALA A 79 -1.13 -7.88 -4.66
C ALA A 79 -0.26 -7.86 -3.38
N LEU A 80 0.21 -6.67 -2.99
CA LEU A 80 0.93 -6.48 -1.72
C LEU A 80 0.05 -6.85 -0.52
N ALA A 81 -1.22 -6.43 -0.51
CA ALA A 81 -2.17 -6.75 0.54
C ALA A 81 -2.47 -8.27 0.61
N GLU A 82 -2.66 -8.92 -0.54
CA GLU A 82 -2.83 -10.37 -0.63
C GLU A 82 -1.62 -11.11 -0.06
N ARG A 83 -0.40 -10.70 -0.43
CA ARG A 83 0.84 -11.31 0.08
C ARG A 83 0.98 -11.12 1.60
N MET A 84 0.61 -9.96 2.12
CA MET A 84 0.58 -9.71 3.56
C MET A 84 -0.43 -10.62 4.28
N LEU A 85 -1.65 -10.73 3.76
CA LEU A 85 -2.68 -11.59 4.33
C LEU A 85 -2.28 -13.07 4.28
N ASN A 86 -1.73 -13.53 3.15
CA ASN A 86 -1.28 -14.91 2.99
C ASN A 86 -0.14 -15.27 3.96
N SER A 87 0.70 -14.32 4.36
CA SER A 87 1.77 -14.57 5.34
C SER A 87 1.28 -14.87 6.76
N VAL A 88 -0.01 -14.62 7.02
CA VAL A 88 -0.66 -14.82 8.32
C VAL A 88 -1.92 -15.67 8.18
N ASP A 89 -1.95 -16.57 7.19
CA ASP A 89 -3.05 -17.51 6.93
C ASP A 89 -4.41 -16.82 6.71
N ASN A 90 -4.41 -15.60 6.17
CA ASN A 90 -5.59 -14.74 5.99
C ASN A 90 -6.31 -14.36 7.29
N ILE A 91 -5.65 -14.51 8.45
CA ILE A 91 -6.18 -14.14 9.76
C ILE A 91 -5.83 -12.67 10.06
N LEU A 92 -6.82 -11.78 9.91
CA LEU A 92 -6.64 -10.34 10.17
C LEU A 92 -6.13 -10.02 11.58
N HIS A 93 -6.51 -10.81 12.58
CA HIS A 93 -6.01 -10.64 13.93
C HIS A 93 -4.48 -10.81 14.00
N HIS A 94 -3.94 -11.83 13.33
CA HIS A 94 -2.50 -12.05 13.26
C HIS A 94 -1.81 -10.92 12.49
N LEU A 95 -2.43 -10.42 11.40
CA LEU A 95 -1.90 -9.27 10.67
C LEU A 95 -1.82 -8.01 11.55
N SER A 96 -2.85 -7.80 12.38
CA SER A 96 -2.94 -6.63 13.28
C SER A 96 -1.90 -6.65 14.41
N ALA A 97 -1.27 -7.80 14.68
CA ALA A 97 -0.24 -7.97 15.69
C ALA A 97 1.17 -7.68 15.15
N LEU A 98 1.34 -7.52 13.83
CA LEU A 98 2.63 -7.21 13.23
C LEU A 98 3.13 -5.82 13.65
N ASN A 99 4.39 -5.75 14.05
CA ASN A 99 5.03 -4.47 14.36
C ASN A 99 5.67 -3.85 13.11
N TYR A 100 6.25 -2.65 13.25
CA TYR A 100 6.91 -1.95 12.15
C TYR A 100 8.02 -2.79 11.48
N ALA A 101 8.82 -3.52 12.26
CA ALA A 101 9.90 -4.34 11.73
C ALA A 101 9.38 -5.54 10.91
N ASP A 102 8.24 -6.11 11.30
CA ASP A 102 7.57 -7.17 10.53
C ASP A 102 7.01 -6.62 9.22
N LEU A 103 6.37 -5.43 9.25
CA LEU A 103 5.84 -4.78 8.05
C LEU A 103 6.95 -4.42 7.03
N CYS A 104 8.14 -4.07 7.51
CA CYS A 104 9.31 -3.81 6.65
C CYS A 104 9.71 -5.03 5.80
N ARG A 105 9.43 -6.27 6.24
CA ARG A 105 9.73 -7.49 5.49
C ARG A 105 8.94 -7.58 4.18
N PHE A 106 7.79 -6.92 4.11
CA PHE A 106 6.95 -6.90 2.92
C PHE A 106 7.40 -5.85 1.89
N LYS A 107 8.55 -5.19 2.11
CA LYS A 107 8.99 -4.04 1.30
C LYS A 107 7.95 -2.93 1.28
N VAL A 108 7.10 -2.82 2.31
CA VAL A 108 6.19 -1.70 2.47
C VAL A 108 7.03 -0.44 2.56
N THR A 109 6.96 0.39 1.51
CA THR A 109 7.90 1.50 1.34
C THR A 109 7.51 2.66 2.25
N GLY A 110 8.28 2.86 3.31
CA GLY A 110 8.32 4.08 4.10
C GLY A 110 7.38 4.12 5.30
N ILE A 111 7.78 4.94 6.27
CA ILE A 111 7.13 5.09 7.57
C ILE A 111 5.65 5.45 7.47
N ALA A 112 5.27 6.24 6.45
CA ALA A 112 3.88 6.68 6.27
C ALA A 112 2.91 5.53 5.97
N LYS A 113 3.29 4.59 5.09
CA LYS A 113 2.45 3.43 4.74
C LYS A 113 2.30 2.49 5.93
N SER A 114 3.41 2.15 6.59
CA SER A 114 3.39 1.29 7.78
C SER A 114 2.57 1.90 8.91
N ASN A 115 2.74 3.19 9.20
CA ASN A 115 1.95 3.88 10.24
C ASN A 115 0.46 3.92 9.89
N SER A 116 0.10 4.05 8.62
CA SER A 116 -1.31 4.03 8.20
C SER A 116 -1.97 2.68 8.49
N ILE A 117 -1.26 1.58 8.22
CA ILE A 117 -1.72 0.21 8.51
C ILE A 117 -1.85 -0.01 10.02
N ILE A 118 -0.79 0.32 10.77
CA ILE A 118 -0.78 0.18 12.24
C ILE A 118 -1.91 1.00 12.87
N ALA A 119 -2.10 2.25 12.43
CA ALA A 119 -3.16 3.12 12.93
C ALA A 119 -4.57 2.56 12.63
N ALA A 120 -4.79 2.02 11.43
CA ALA A 120 -6.07 1.42 11.07
C ALA A 120 -6.41 0.23 11.98
N PHE A 121 -5.45 -0.67 12.22
CA PHE A 121 -5.64 -1.80 13.14
C PHE A 121 -5.79 -1.38 14.60
N GLU A 122 -5.06 -0.36 15.04
CA GLU A 122 -5.22 0.23 16.38
C GLU A 122 -6.64 0.77 16.59
N ILE A 123 -7.17 1.51 15.62
CA ILE A 123 -8.55 2.02 15.67
C ILE A 123 -9.54 0.86 15.77
N ALA A 124 -9.42 -0.14 14.90
CA ALA A 124 -10.29 -1.32 14.95
C ALA A 124 -10.26 -1.98 16.33
N ARG A 125 -9.06 -2.21 16.88
CA ARG A 125 -8.92 -2.78 18.23
C ARG A 125 -9.52 -1.90 19.32
N ARG A 126 -9.45 -0.56 19.25
CA ARG A 126 -10.12 0.33 20.23
C ARG A 126 -11.64 0.29 20.15
N ILE A 127 -12.19 0.07 18.95
CA ILE A 127 -13.64 -0.08 18.76
C ILE A 127 -14.14 -1.38 19.40
N TYR A 128 -13.38 -2.47 19.26
CA TYR A 128 -13.80 -3.82 19.70
C TYR A 128 -13.23 -4.25 21.06
N SER A 129 -12.24 -3.55 21.59
CA SER A 129 -11.75 -3.75 22.95
C SER A 129 -12.62 -2.91 23.90
N PRO A 130 -13.49 -3.53 24.72
CA PRO A 130 -14.31 -2.77 25.66
C PRO A 130 -13.39 -1.89 26.52
N MET A 131 -13.76 -0.61 26.66
CA MET A 131 -13.09 0.28 27.61
C MET A 131 -12.99 -0.44 28.95
N ARG A 132 -11.76 -0.77 29.40
CA ARG A 132 -11.52 -1.04 30.82
C ARG A 132 -11.82 0.27 31.53
N ILE A 133 -13.07 0.44 31.98
CA ILE A 133 -13.37 1.44 33.00
C ILE A 133 -12.51 1.02 34.19
N ILE A 134 -11.41 1.73 34.38
CA ILE A 134 -10.57 1.58 35.56
C ILE A 134 -11.49 2.02 36.71
N LYS A 135 -12.02 1.05 37.47
CA LYS A 135 -12.59 1.34 38.79
C LYS A 135 -11.42 1.83 39.62
N ILE A 136 -11.31 3.15 39.76
CA ILE A 136 -10.48 3.77 40.78
C ILE A 136 -11.21 3.48 42.09
N ASN A 137 -10.68 2.53 42.87
CA ASN A 137 -11.01 2.37 44.29
C ASN A 137 -10.22 3.39 45.09
#